data_AF-A0A2A9MNK0-F1
#
_entry.id   AF-A0A2A9MNK0-F1
#
_cell.length_a   1.000
_cell.length_b   1.000
_cell.length_c   1.000
_cell.angle_alpha   90.00
_cell.angle_beta   90.00
_cell.angle_gamma   90.00
#
_symmetry.space_group_name_H-M   'P 1'
#
loop_
_entity.id
_entity.type
_entity.pdbx_description
1 polymer ?
#
loop_
_entity_poly.entity_id
_entity_poly.type
_entity_poly.pdbx_seq_one_letter_code
_entity_poly.pdbx_strand_id
1 'polypeptide(L)'
;MSCYRHVWRSAPAVALSDVQRWGRRNNVHKLTLLVQTYEKPCVKRTRIAEEKAYYPRWFYLRYCAEVIKYSLKHHLRLGAPLDPKDDQRLDCIQPLQMPTAEERRSELARLEEELTSLHKQILEMDAFSVITGAKKSLATSDPLHVTAADILEEVERRQGRLLSLSAFVRRYYRPQSAASRSWTLSELRVLHLRLERLVVLVLEVQSLRDLLALEDGKCAKWGKGLKEEELVKLFDTKRIDLTSP
;
A
#
# COMPACT_ATOMS: atom_id res chain seq x y z
N MET A 1 -23.55 37.90 -62.01
CA MET A 1 -22.67 37.51 -60.89
C MET A 1 -23.45 36.64 -59.93
N SER A 2 -23.30 35.31 -60.01
CA SER A 2 -24.03 34.37 -59.15
C SER A 2 -23.09 33.83 -58.07
N CYS A 3 -23.30 34.29 -56.84
CA CYS A 3 -22.57 33.84 -55.66
C CYS A 3 -23.13 32.47 -55.23
N TYR A 4 -22.59 31.38 -55.78
CA TYR A 4 -22.87 30.04 -55.27
C TYR A 4 -22.19 29.88 -53.90
N ARG A 5 -22.97 30.05 -52.82
CA ARG A 5 -22.62 29.58 -51.47
C ARG A 5 -22.56 28.05 -51.52
N HIS A 6 -21.37 27.48 -51.55
CA HIS A 6 -21.15 26.07 -51.27
C HIS A 6 -21.48 25.79 -49.80
N VAL A 7 -22.73 25.42 -49.53
CA VAL A 7 -23.14 24.83 -48.25
C VAL A 7 -22.63 23.39 -48.25
N TRP A 8 -21.47 23.16 -47.65
CA TRP A 8 -20.99 21.82 -47.35
C TRP A 8 -21.97 21.19 -46.36
N ARG A 9 -22.91 20.38 -46.87
CA ARG A 9 -23.76 19.53 -46.04
C ARG A 9 -22.89 18.37 -45.54
N SER A 10 -22.18 18.58 -44.44
CA SER A 10 -21.60 17.47 -43.69
C SER A 10 -22.74 16.54 -43.25
N ALA A 11 -22.50 15.23 -43.27
CA ALA A 11 -23.46 14.26 -42.76
C ALA A 11 -23.81 14.62 -41.30
N PRO A 12 -25.09 14.54 -40.89
CA PRO A 12 -25.52 14.98 -39.56
C PRO A 12 -24.76 14.30 -38.41
N ALA A 13 -24.31 13.06 -38.60
CA ALA A 13 -23.46 12.35 -37.65
C ALA A 13 -22.07 13.00 -37.47
N VAL A 14 -21.47 13.50 -38.55
CA VAL A 14 -20.17 14.21 -38.49
C VAL A 14 -20.33 15.52 -37.75
N ALA A 15 -21.38 16.29 -38.08
CA ALA A 15 -21.71 17.55 -37.39
C ALA A 15 -21.94 17.33 -35.88
N LEU A 16 -22.69 16.28 -35.49
CA LEU A 16 -22.89 15.91 -34.09
C LEU A 16 -21.56 15.54 -33.40
N SER A 17 -20.69 14.78 -34.07
CA SER A 17 -19.39 14.41 -33.51
C SER A 17 -18.50 15.64 -33.28
N ASP A 18 -18.57 16.64 -34.17
CA ASP A 18 -17.83 17.89 -34.03
C ASP A 18 -18.38 18.76 -32.91
N VAL A 19 -19.71 18.82 -32.75
CA VAL A 19 -20.36 19.48 -31.61
C VAL A 19 -19.97 18.80 -30.30
N GLN A 20 -19.93 17.48 -30.25
CA GLN A 20 -19.48 16.74 -29.06
C GLN A 20 -18.01 17.01 -28.75
N ARG A 21 -17.12 16.99 -29.76
CA ARG A 21 -15.69 17.33 -29.58
C ARG A 21 -15.52 18.76 -29.07
N TRP A 22 -16.28 19.70 -29.65
CA TRP A 22 -16.29 21.09 -29.20
C TRP A 22 -16.76 21.21 -27.75
N GLY A 23 -17.84 20.50 -27.37
CA GLY A 23 -18.36 20.48 -26.01
C GLY A 23 -17.35 19.93 -25.00
N ARG A 24 -16.60 18.88 -25.37
CA ARG A 24 -15.51 18.32 -24.54
C ARG A 24 -14.36 19.29 -24.37
N ARG A 25 -13.88 19.91 -25.47
CA ARG A 25 -12.78 20.90 -25.42
C ARG A 25 -13.11 22.11 -24.54
N ASN A 26 -14.36 22.56 -24.58
CA ASN A 26 -14.83 23.70 -23.80
C ASN A 26 -15.36 23.30 -22.40
N ASN A 27 -15.23 22.03 -22.01
CA ASN A 27 -15.72 21.51 -20.72
C ASN A 27 -17.20 21.83 -20.44
N VAL A 28 -18.03 21.93 -21.50
CA VAL A 28 -19.42 22.36 -21.40
C VAL A 28 -20.20 21.47 -20.45
N HIS A 29 -20.04 20.15 -20.56
CA HIS A 29 -20.72 19.16 -19.72
C HIS A 29 -20.38 19.30 -18.23
N LYS A 30 -19.10 19.51 -17.91
CA LYS A 30 -18.64 19.75 -16.55
C LYS A 30 -19.24 21.04 -16.01
N LEU A 31 -19.27 22.09 -16.82
CA LEU A 31 -19.85 23.38 -16.45
C LEU A 31 -21.35 23.25 -16.17
N THR A 32 -22.11 22.54 -17.02
CA THR A 32 -23.55 22.35 -16.80
C THR A 32 -23.85 21.62 -15.50
N LEU A 33 -23.11 20.56 -15.18
CA LEU A 33 -23.27 19.83 -13.91
C LEU A 33 -22.97 20.72 -12.68
N LEU A 34 -21.91 21.53 -12.76
CA LEU A 34 -21.54 22.45 -11.68
C LEU A 34 -22.52 23.64 -11.54
N VAL A 35 -23.24 24.00 -12.60
CA VAL A 35 -24.29 25.03 -12.54
C VAL A 35 -25.57 24.48 -11.93
N GLN A 36 -25.88 23.20 -12.14
CA GLN A 36 -27.07 22.55 -11.57
C GLN A 36 -27.01 22.40 -10.04
N THR A 37 -25.82 22.42 -9.45
CA THR A 37 -25.60 22.23 -8.02
C THR A 37 -24.97 23.46 -7.40
N TYR A 38 -25.61 24.01 -6.36
CA TYR A 38 -25.01 25.15 -5.65
C TYR A 38 -23.76 24.70 -4.88
N GLU A 39 -22.61 25.27 -5.24
CA GLU A 39 -21.34 25.09 -4.55
C GLU A 39 -21.02 26.33 -3.71
N LYS A 40 -20.76 26.15 -2.40
CA LYS A 40 -20.36 27.26 -1.53
C LYS A 40 -19.05 27.89 -2.06
N PRO A 41 -18.86 29.22 -1.98
CA PRO A 41 -17.68 29.90 -2.54
C PRO A 41 -16.32 29.40 -2.03
N CYS A 42 -16.25 28.97 -0.76
CA CYS A 42 -15.04 28.39 -0.18
C CYS A 42 -14.66 27.05 -0.83
N VAL A 43 -15.65 26.17 -1.03
CA VAL A 43 -15.45 24.86 -1.68
C VAL A 43 -15.05 25.03 -3.15
N LYS A 44 -15.70 25.98 -3.85
CA LYS A 44 -15.36 26.33 -5.23
C LYS A 44 -13.90 26.76 -5.39
N ARG A 45 -13.37 27.56 -4.47
CA ARG A 45 -11.96 28.00 -4.50
C ARG A 45 -11.01 26.82 -4.32
N THR A 46 -11.29 25.92 -3.37
CA THR A 46 -10.50 24.72 -3.14
C THR A 46 -10.50 23.80 -4.36
N ARG A 47 -11.68 23.50 -4.93
CA ARG A 47 -11.79 22.68 -6.14
C ARG A 47 -11.00 23.26 -7.31
N ILE A 48 -11.07 24.57 -7.55
CA ILE A 48 -10.31 25.22 -8.64
C ILE A 48 -8.81 25.11 -8.38
N ALA A 49 -8.36 25.27 -7.13
CA ALA A 49 -6.95 25.14 -6.77
C ALA A 49 -6.45 23.69 -6.97
N GLU A 50 -7.24 22.70 -6.54
CA GLU A 50 -6.98 21.28 -6.75
C GLU A 50 -6.92 20.94 -8.24
N GLU A 51 -7.89 21.41 -9.04
CA GLU A 51 -7.86 21.20 -10.48
C GLU A 51 -6.60 21.81 -11.11
N LYS A 52 -6.19 23.02 -10.72
CA LYS A 52 -4.95 23.61 -11.24
C LYS A 52 -3.70 22.84 -10.84
N ALA A 53 -3.66 22.28 -9.63
CA ALA A 53 -2.48 21.55 -9.13
C ALA A 53 -2.41 20.11 -9.67
N TYR A 54 -3.53 19.39 -9.66
CA TYR A 54 -3.58 17.96 -9.94
C TYR A 54 -3.89 17.64 -11.39
N TYR A 55 -4.65 18.48 -12.11
CA TYR A 55 -4.99 18.21 -13.51
C TYR A 55 -3.73 18.11 -14.40
N PRO A 56 -2.76 19.04 -14.35
CA PRO A 56 -1.53 18.90 -15.14
C PRO A 56 -0.74 17.63 -14.78
N ARG A 57 -0.67 17.30 -13.49
CA ARG A 57 0.02 16.08 -13.00
C ARG A 57 -0.67 14.80 -13.48
N TRP A 58 -2.00 14.78 -13.49
CA TRP A 58 -2.76 13.64 -13.98
C TRP A 58 -2.60 13.43 -15.49
N PHE A 59 -2.61 14.51 -16.28
CA PHE A 59 -2.32 14.41 -17.72
C PHE A 59 -0.90 13.93 -17.99
N TYR A 60 0.07 14.39 -17.20
CA TYR A 60 1.44 13.90 -17.27
C TYR A 60 1.53 12.40 -16.97
N LEU A 61 0.89 11.93 -15.88
CA LEU A 61 0.85 10.50 -15.55
C LEU A 61 0.15 9.67 -16.63
N ARG A 62 -0.95 10.18 -17.19
CA ARG A 62 -1.66 9.53 -18.30
C ARG A 62 -0.79 9.44 -19.55
N TYR A 63 -0.06 10.51 -19.87
CA TYR A 63 0.92 10.51 -20.96
C TYR A 63 2.01 9.46 -20.72
N CYS A 64 2.62 9.43 -19.53
CA CYS A 64 3.62 8.42 -19.17
C CYS A 64 3.06 7.00 -19.31
N ALA A 65 1.83 6.74 -18.86
CA ALA A 65 1.19 5.44 -18.99
C ALA A 65 0.94 5.03 -20.46
N GLU A 66 0.48 5.95 -21.31
CA GLU A 66 0.31 5.69 -22.75
C GLU A 66 1.67 5.47 -23.44
N VAL A 67 2.71 6.22 -23.07
CA VAL A 67 4.08 6.02 -23.57
C VAL A 67 4.61 4.64 -23.19
N ILE A 68 4.41 4.20 -21.94
CA ILE A 68 4.78 2.86 -21.48
C ILE A 68 3.98 1.79 -22.23
N LYS A 69 2.67 1.99 -22.41
CA LYS A 69 1.82 1.06 -23.14
C LYS A 69 2.26 0.94 -24.60
N TYR A 70 2.58 2.06 -25.23
CA TYR A 70 3.12 2.10 -26.58
C TYR A 70 4.49 1.41 -26.66
N SER A 71 5.40 1.68 -25.71
CA SER A 71 6.72 1.06 -25.70
C SER A 71 6.64 -0.46 -25.52
N LEU A 72 5.76 -0.95 -24.64
CA LEU A 72 5.52 -2.37 -24.46
C LEU A 72 4.92 -3.01 -25.72
N LYS A 73 3.91 -2.37 -26.33
CA LYS A 73 3.24 -2.88 -27.55
C LYS A 73 4.19 -2.97 -28.75
N HIS A 74 5.10 -2.02 -28.87
CA HIS A 74 6.04 -1.92 -29.99
C HIS A 74 7.44 -2.48 -29.65
N HIS A 75 7.58 -3.13 -28.49
CA HIS A 75 8.85 -3.64 -27.97
C HIS A 75 10.00 -2.60 -28.06
N LEU A 76 9.69 -1.33 -27.82
CA LEU A 76 10.67 -0.25 -27.79
C LEU A 76 11.53 -0.43 -26.55
N ARG A 77 12.65 -1.12 -26.73
CA ARG A 77 13.73 -1.11 -25.76
C ARG A 77 14.42 0.24 -25.89
N LEU A 78 14.77 0.87 -24.77
CA LEU A 78 15.73 1.96 -24.77
C LEU A 78 16.99 1.41 -25.44
N GLY A 79 17.26 1.84 -26.68
CA GLY A 79 18.41 1.36 -27.44
C GLY A 79 19.72 1.67 -26.70
N ALA A 80 20.77 0.94 -27.12
CA ALA A 80 22.15 1.29 -26.80
C ALA A 80 22.39 2.79 -27.05
N PRO A 81 23.24 3.44 -26.24
CA PRO A 81 23.42 4.89 -26.28
C PRO A 81 23.74 5.37 -27.70
N LEU A 82 22.98 6.36 -28.19
CA LEU A 82 23.35 7.11 -29.39
C LEU A 82 24.47 8.11 -29.09
N ASP A 83 24.57 8.57 -27.84
CA ASP A 83 25.61 9.45 -27.33
C ASP A 83 26.13 8.91 -25.98
N PRO A 84 27.44 8.62 -25.84
CA PRO A 84 28.03 8.17 -24.58
C PRO A 84 28.08 9.23 -23.46
N LYS A 85 27.63 10.47 -23.66
CA LYS A 85 27.65 11.57 -22.67
C LYS A 85 26.28 12.16 -22.33
N ASP A 86 25.20 11.40 -22.51
CA ASP A 86 23.85 11.88 -22.20
C ASP A 86 23.57 11.87 -20.69
N ASP A 87 24.01 12.93 -20.00
CA ASP A 87 23.85 13.14 -18.54
C ASP A 87 22.37 13.18 -18.07
N GLN A 88 21.40 13.18 -18.99
CA GLN A 88 19.96 13.20 -18.68
C GLN A 88 19.35 11.79 -18.56
N ARG A 89 20.10 10.72 -18.83
CA ARG A 89 19.64 9.35 -18.56
C ARG A 89 19.91 8.96 -17.11
N LEU A 90 18.94 8.25 -16.53
CA LEU A 90 19.17 7.39 -15.37
C LEU A 90 20.06 6.23 -15.86
N ASP A 91 21.36 6.49 -15.95
CA ASP A 91 22.33 5.51 -16.36
C ASP A 91 22.16 4.25 -15.52
N CYS A 92 22.05 3.12 -16.22
CA CYS A 92 22.19 1.79 -15.65
C CYS A 92 21.44 1.54 -14.34
N ILE A 93 20.11 1.79 -14.33
CA ILE A 93 19.25 0.95 -13.48
C ILE A 93 19.39 -0.46 -14.05
N GLN A 94 20.37 -1.22 -13.51
CA GLN A 94 20.43 -2.65 -13.71
C GLN A 94 19.01 -3.15 -13.44
N PRO A 95 18.42 -3.95 -14.36
CA PRO A 95 17.11 -4.51 -14.08
C PRO A 95 17.21 -5.16 -12.71
N LEU A 96 16.35 -4.73 -11.77
CA LEU A 96 16.27 -5.31 -10.44
C LEU A 96 16.29 -6.82 -10.65
N GLN A 97 17.39 -7.47 -10.26
CA GLN A 97 17.49 -8.91 -10.34
C GLN A 97 16.46 -9.42 -9.35
N MET A 98 15.31 -9.82 -9.89
CA MET A 98 14.27 -10.42 -9.10
C MET A 98 14.86 -11.71 -8.54
N PRO A 99 14.84 -11.92 -7.22
CA PRO A 99 15.40 -13.12 -6.63
C PRO A 99 14.75 -14.34 -7.28
N THR A 100 15.53 -15.37 -7.55
CA THR A 100 14.99 -16.62 -8.12
C THR A 100 13.99 -17.26 -7.14
N ALA A 101 13.09 -18.12 -7.64
CA ALA A 101 12.12 -18.79 -6.77
C ALA A 101 12.81 -19.62 -5.66
N GLU A 102 13.98 -20.19 -5.95
CA GLU A 102 14.80 -20.92 -4.99
C GLU A 102 15.39 -20.00 -3.92
N GLU A 103 15.91 -18.83 -4.31
CA GLU A 103 16.37 -17.79 -3.37
C GLU A 103 15.24 -17.28 -2.48
N ARG A 104 14.02 -17.14 -3.00
CA ARG A 104 12.87 -16.73 -2.17
C ARG A 104 12.44 -17.81 -1.19
N ARG A 105 12.55 -19.08 -1.56
CA ARG A 105 12.26 -20.21 -0.66
C ARG A 105 13.31 -20.35 0.44
N SER A 106 14.59 -20.15 0.15
CA SER A 106 15.64 -20.15 1.17
C SER A 106 15.51 -18.97 2.11
N GLU A 107 15.18 -17.78 1.58
CA GLU A 107 14.92 -16.59 2.37
C GLU A 107 13.68 -16.75 3.26
N LEU A 108 12.60 -17.34 2.74
CA LEU A 108 11.42 -17.68 3.53
C LEU A 108 11.78 -18.59 4.72
N ALA A 109 12.55 -19.66 4.48
CA ALA A 109 12.96 -20.57 5.55
C ALA A 109 13.79 -19.86 6.62
N ARG A 110 14.69 -18.95 6.21
CA ARG A 110 15.49 -18.12 7.12
C ARG A 110 14.61 -17.22 8.00
N LEU A 111 13.64 -16.53 7.40
CA LEU A 111 12.73 -15.62 8.12
C LEU A 111 11.77 -16.38 9.05
N GLU A 112 11.33 -17.57 8.65
CA GLU A 112 10.53 -18.45 9.51
C GLU A 112 11.32 -18.92 10.74
N GLU A 113 12.60 -19.28 10.56
CA GLU A 113 13.50 -19.60 11.67
C GLU A 113 13.71 -18.39 12.59
N GLU A 114 13.97 -17.20 12.04
CA GLU A 114 14.10 -15.96 12.81
C GLU A 114 12.82 -15.65 13.61
N LEU A 115 11.65 -15.83 12.99
CA LEU A 115 10.35 -15.63 13.63
C LEU A 115 10.14 -16.59 14.81
N THR A 116 10.44 -17.88 14.64
CA THR A 116 10.31 -18.86 15.74
C THR A 116 11.28 -18.57 16.88
N SER A 117 12.52 -18.19 16.56
CA SER A 117 13.53 -17.78 17.53
C SER A 117 13.06 -16.55 18.33
N LEU A 118 12.53 -15.54 17.64
CA LEU A 118 12.08 -14.31 18.27
C LEU A 118 10.82 -14.53 19.12
N HIS A 119 9.89 -15.39 18.68
CA HIS A 119 8.73 -15.80 19.47
C HIS A 119 9.18 -16.48 20.78
N LYS A 120 10.15 -17.39 20.71
CA LYS A 120 10.73 -18.03 21.89
C LYS A 120 11.40 -17.01 22.83
N GLN A 121 12.16 -16.06 22.29
CA GLN A 121 12.79 -15.01 23.08
C GLN A 121 11.79 -14.11 23.82
N ILE A 122 10.61 -13.85 23.23
CA ILE A 122 9.53 -13.09 23.88
C ILE A 122 8.97 -13.89 25.06
N LEU A 123 8.67 -15.18 24.87
CA LEU A 123 8.17 -16.05 25.94
C LEU A 123 9.18 -16.24 27.07
N GLU A 124 10.48 -16.30 26.75
CA GLU A 124 11.54 -16.39 27.76
C GLU A 124 11.60 -15.16 28.68
N MET A 125 11.05 -14.00 28.26
CA MET A 125 10.99 -12.79 29.09
C MET A 125 10.09 -12.96 30.33
N ASP A 126 9.22 -13.97 30.35
CA ASP A 126 8.39 -14.30 31.51
C ASP A 126 9.18 -15.02 32.60
N ALA A 127 10.14 -15.86 32.19
CA ALA A 127 10.97 -16.63 33.09
C ALA A 127 12.28 -15.91 33.48
N PHE A 128 12.81 -15.05 32.60
CA PHE A 128 14.10 -14.40 32.78
C PHE A 128 14.02 -12.88 32.55
N SER A 129 14.79 -12.13 33.34
CA SER A 129 15.00 -10.70 33.07
C SER A 129 15.92 -10.56 31.86
N VAL A 130 15.47 -9.83 30.83
CA VAL A 130 16.28 -9.61 29.61
C VAL A 130 17.49 -8.72 29.88
N ILE A 131 17.45 -7.93 30.95
CA ILE A 131 18.53 -6.98 31.28
C ILE A 131 19.60 -7.65 32.14
N THR A 132 19.17 -8.42 33.15
CA THR A 132 20.08 -8.98 34.15
C THR A 132 20.37 -10.46 33.93
N GLY A 133 19.63 -11.14 33.04
CA GLY A 133 19.73 -12.59 32.82
C GLY A 133 19.24 -13.44 34.00
N ALA A 134 18.82 -12.81 35.09
CA ALA A 134 18.41 -13.50 36.30
C ALA A 134 17.05 -14.19 36.10
N LYS A 135 16.92 -15.41 36.62
CA LYS A 135 15.65 -16.14 36.66
C LYS A 135 14.70 -15.40 37.60
N LYS A 136 13.51 -15.07 37.10
CA LYS A 136 12.44 -14.45 37.89
C LYS A 136 11.88 -15.54 38.83
N SER A 137 11.85 -15.30 40.14
CA SER A 137 11.41 -16.30 41.14
C SER A 137 9.92 -16.62 41.03
N LEU A 138 9.57 -17.87 40.67
CA LEU A 138 8.19 -18.34 40.47
C LEU A 138 7.29 -18.37 41.73
N ALA A 139 7.82 -18.07 42.92
CA ALA A 139 7.20 -18.45 44.19
C ALA A 139 5.93 -17.67 44.61
N THR A 140 5.60 -16.57 43.93
CA THR A 140 4.35 -15.83 44.16
C THR A 140 3.98 -15.07 42.88
N SER A 141 3.14 -15.67 42.03
CA SER A 141 2.53 -14.96 40.90
C SER A 141 1.50 -13.99 41.47
N ASP A 142 1.77 -12.69 41.38
CA ASP A 142 0.74 -11.67 41.55
C ASP A 142 -0.38 -11.97 40.52
N PRO A 143 -1.64 -12.20 40.93
CA PRO A 143 -2.74 -12.53 40.02
C PRO A 143 -3.02 -11.42 39.01
N LEU A 144 -2.47 -10.21 39.20
CA LEU A 144 -2.61 -9.07 38.30
C LEU A 144 -1.41 -8.85 37.38
N HIS A 145 -0.41 -9.75 37.40
CA HIS A 145 0.72 -9.69 36.48
C HIS A 145 0.30 -10.13 35.08
N VAL A 146 0.58 -9.28 34.08
CA VAL A 146 0.37 -9.59 32.67
C VAL A 146 1.67 -10.12 32.10
N THR A 147 1.66 -11.35 31.57
CA THR A 147 2.83 -12.00 30.99
C THR A 147 3.12 -11.49 29.56
N ALA A 148 4.33 -11.73 29.06
CA ALA A 148 4.70 -11.48 27.68
C ALA A 148 3.88 -12.36 26.73
N ALA A 149 3.56 -13.60 27.14
CA ALA A 149 2.62 -14.45 26.42
C ALA A 149 1.23 -13.80 26.28
N ASP A 150 0.67 -13.22 27.34
CA ASP A 150 -0.63 -12.53 27.29
C ASP A 150 -0.59 -11.30 26.37
N ILE A 151 0.51 -10.53 26.43
CA ILE A 151 0.72 -9.35 25.58
C ILE A 151 0.84 -9.78 24.11
N LEU A 152 1.56 -10.86 23.83
CA LEU A 152 1.73 -11.41 22.49
C LEU A 152 0.40 -11.88 21.92
N GLU A 153 -0.38 -12.63 22.70
CA GLU A 153 -1.72 -13.06 22.30
C GLU A 153 -2.64 -11.87 22.03
N GLU A 154 -2.55 -10.80 22.83
CA GLU A 154 -3.29 -9.57 22.57
C GLU A 154 -2.89 -8.91 21.24
N VAL A 155 -1.61 -8.88 20.89
CA VAL A 155 -1.11 -8.35 19.62
C VAL A 155 -1.61 -9.20 18.45
N GLU A 156 -1.60 -10.53 18.58
CA GLU A 156 -2.12 -11.46 17.58
C GLU A 156 -3.63 -11.26 17.35
N ARG A 157 -4.43 -11.15 18.43
CA ARG A 157 -5.87 -10.85 18.34
C ARG A 157 -6.14 -9.51 17.66
N ARG A 158 -5.25 -8.54 17.84
CA ARG A 158 -5.31 -7.21 17.19
C ARG A 158 -4.72 -7.19 15.77
N GLN A 159 -4.42 -8.35 15.19
CA GLN A 159 -3.87 -8.49 13.84
C GLN A 159 -2.54 -7.73 13.67
N GLY A 160 -1.68 -7.78 14.69
CA GLY A 160 -0.36 -7.13 14.64
C GLY A 160 -0.38 -5.62 14.87
N ARG A 161 -1.53 -5.02 15.26
CA ARG A 161 -1.59 -3.60 15.62
C ARG A 161 -0.96 -3.35 16.99
N LEU A 162 0.30 -2.95 16.98
CA LEU A 162 1.03 -2.57 18.18
C LEU A 162 0.67 -1.15 18.63
N LEU A 163 0.60 -0.94 19.95
CA LEU A 163 0.45 0.41 20.52
C LEU A 163 1.75 1.20 20.33
N SER A 164 1.65 2.53 20.29
CA SER A 164 2.85 3.38 20.39
C SER A 164 3.57 3.10 21.70
N LEU A 165 4.90 3.24 21.72
CA LEU A 165 5.71 2.94 22.92
C LEU A 165 5.18 3.64 24.18
N SER A 166 4.74 4.90 24.07
CA SER A 166 4.19 5.66 25.19
C SER A 166 2.84 5.12 25.68
N ALA A 167 1.98 4.64 24.79
CA ALA A 167 0.72 3.99 25.16
C ALA A 167 0.96 2.58 25.71
N PHE A 168 1.92 1.85 25.15
CA PHE A 168 2.34 0.53 25.60
C PHE A 168 2.89 0.58 27.04
N VAL A 169 3.86 1.47 27.30
CA VAL A 169 4.44 1.64 28.63
C VAL A 169 3.38 2.09 29.63
N ARG A 170 2.53 3.08 29.30
CA ARG A 170 1.45 3.52 30.22
C ARG A 170 0.48 2.40 30.61
N ARG A 171 0.31 1.41 29.74
CA ARG A 171 -0.63 0.31 29.96
C ARG A 171 -0.05 -0.81 30.82
N TYR A 172 1.20 -1.19 30.56
CA TYR A 172 1.82 -2.37 31.18
C TYR A 172 2.81 -2.03 32.29
N TYR A 173 3.26 -0.77 32.38
CA TYR A 173 4.10 -0.32 33.49
C TYR A 173 3.25 -0.07 34.72
N ARG A 174 3.60 -0.72 35.84
CA ARG A 174 3.06 -0.41 37.17
C ARG A 174 4.21 -0.06 38.10
N PRO A 175 4.18 1.13 38.74
CA PRO A 175 5.17 1.49 39.75
C PRO A 175 5.20 0.41 40.83
N GLN A 176 6.38 -0.09 41.16
CA GLN A 176 6.56 -1.14 42.17
C GLN A 176 6.03 -0.66 43.52
N SER A 177 5.02 -1.35 44.05
CA SER A 177 4.99 -1.58 45.50
C SER A 177 6.03 -2.67 45.78
N ALA A 178 6.77 -2.59 46.89
CA ALA A 178 7.97 -3.39 47.18
C ALA A 178 7.81 -4.93 47.10
N ALA A 179 6.59 -5.44 46.90
CA ALA A 179 6.26 -6.86 46.75
C ALA A 179 5.68 -7.24 45.37
N SER A 180 5.39 -6.29 44.46
CA SER A 180 4.72 -6.58 43.18
C SER A 180 5.72 -6.79 42.04
N ARG A 181 5.65 -7.96 41.43
CA ARG A 181 6.44 -8.40 40.27
C ARG A 181 5.91 -7.71 39.01
N SER A 182 6.21 -6.43 38.82
CA SER A 182 5.84 -5.68 37.62
C SER A 182 7.00 -5.61 36.62
N TRP A 183 6.67 -5.40 35.35
CA TRP A 183 7.65 -5.14 34.32
C TRP A 183 8.47 -3.88 34.65
N THR A 184 9.79 -3.98 34.53
CA THR A 184 10.62 -2.76 34.55
C THR A 184 10.43 -1.96 33.26
N LEU A 185 10.64 -0.65 33.32
CA LEU A 185 10.53 0.22 32.13
C LEU A 185 11.43 -0.25 30.99
N SER A 186 12.63 -0.69 31.32
CA SER A 186 13.61 -1.16 30.35
C SER A 186 13.21 -2.51 29.75
N GLU A 187 12.65 -3.45 30.53
CA GLU A 187 12.11 -4.69 29.97
C GLU A 187 10.91 -4.44 29.04
N LEU A 188 10.01 -3.52 29.37
CA LEU A 188 8.89 -3.14 28.49
C LEU A 188 9.36 -2.55 27.17
N ARG A 189 10.42 -1.73 27.20
CA ARG A 189 11.02 -1.18 25.97
C ARG A 189 11.57 -2.28 25.09
N VAL A 190 12.29 -3.25 25.67
CA VAL A 190 12.84 -4.39 24.92
C VAL A 190 11.73 -5.28 24.39
N LEU A 191 10.69 -5.54 25.19
CA LEU A 191 9.50 -6.29 24.76
C LEU A 191 8.81 -5.59 23.59
N HIS A 192 8.62 -4.28 23.68
CA HIS A 192 8.00 -3.48 22.61
C HIS A 192 8.79 -3.55 21.30
N LEU A 193 10.12 -3.42 21.36
CA LEU A 193 10.99 -3.56 20.18
C LEU A 193 10.93 -4.97 19.58
N ARG A 194 10.91 -6.01 20.42
CA ARG A 194 10.76 -7.40 19.95
C ARG A 194 9.41 -7.61 19.29
N LEU A 195 8.32 -7.10 19.87
CA LEU A 195 6.99 -7.16 19.27
C LEU A 195 6.90 -6.40 17.95
N GLU A 196 7.56 -5.25 17.83
CA GLU A 196 7.64 -4.50 16.58
C GLU A 196 8.37 -5.30 15.49
N ARG A 197 9.53 -5.88 15.82
CA ARG A 197 10.26 -6.77 14.90
C ARG A 197 9.44 -8.01 14.53
N LEU A 198 8.71 -8.60 15.47
CA LEU A 198 7.80 -9.73 15.22
C LEU A 198 6.75 -9.38 14.17
N VAL A 199 6.09 -8.23 14.31
CA VAL A 199 5.07 -7.78 13.36
C VAL A 199 5.67 -7.57 11.96
N VAL A 200 6.84 -6.95 11.87
CA VAL A 200 7.55 -6.76 10.59
C VAL A 200 7.87 -8.12 9.94
N LEU A 201 8.45 -9.06 10.69
CA LEU A 201 8.79 -10.40 10.20
C LEU A 201 7.56 -11.17 9.72
N VAL A 202 6.45 -11.11 10.46
CA VAL A 202 5.19 -11.76 10.05
C VAL A 202 4.70 -11.22 8.70
N LEU A 203 4.79 -9.90 8.49
CA LEU A 203 4.40 -9.27 7.24
C LEU A 203 5.36 -9.64 6.09
N GLU A 204 6.66 -9.68 6.34
CA GLU A 204 7.67 -10.08 5.36
C GLU A 204 7.48 -11.54 4.92
N VAL A 205 7.31 -12.47 5.88
CA VAL A 205 7.01 -13.88 5.61
C VAL A 205 5.72 -14.01 4.81
N GLN A 206 4.66 -13.30 5.19
CA GLN A 206 3.39 -13.35 4.45
C GLN A 206 3.57 -12.83 3.01
N SER A 207 4.30 -11.74 2.82
CA SER A 207 4.54 -11.19 1.49
C SER A 207 5.33 -12.15 0.59
N LEU A 208 6.33 -12.86 1.12
CA LEU A 208 7.09 -13.86 0.37
C LEU A 208 6.24 -15.09 0.04
N ARG A 209 5.38 -15.54 0.97
CA ARG A 209 4.41 -16.62 0.69
C ARG A 209 3.45 -16.25 -0.43
N ASP A 210 2.96 -15.02 -0.43
CA ASP A 210 2.05 -14.52 -1.47
C ASP A 210 2.77 -14.39 -2.82
N LEU A 211 4.03 -13.96 -2.85
CA LEU A 211 4.85 -13.92 -4.07
C LEU A 211 5.14 -15.32 -4.63
N LEU A 212 5.48 -16.28 -3.77
CA LEU A 212 5.70 -17.68 -4.18
C LEU A 212 4.40 -18.32 -4.67
N ALA A 213 3.26 -18.04 -4.02
CA ALA A 213 1.96 -18.51 -4.47
C ALA A 213 1.62 -17.97 -5.86
N LEU A 214 1.87 -16.68 -6.11
CA LEU A 214 1.68 -16.05 -7.41
C LEU A 214 2.53 -16.72 -8.51
N GLU A 215 3.80 -17.03 -8.22
CA GLU A 215 4.68 -17.74 -9.16
C GLU A 215 4.24 -19.17 -9.45
N ASP A 216 3.71 -19.88 -8.45
CA ASP A 216 3.11 -21.20 -8.61
C ASP A 216 1.78 -21.18 -9.39
N GLY A 217 1.32 -20.00 -9.85
CA GLY A 217 0.03 -19.82 -10.52
C GLY A 217 -1.17 -19.97 -9.59
N LYS A 218 -0.94 -19.95 -8.26
CA LYS A 218 -2.01 -19.94 -7.25
C LYS A 218 -2.38 -18.48 -7.01
N CYS A 219 -3.67 -18.15 -7.07
CA CYS A 219 -4.11 -16.78 -6.77
C CYS A 219 -3.66 -16.40 -5.35
N ALA A 220 -2.88 -15.31 -5.24
CA ALA A 220 -2.62 -14.68 -3.95
C ALA A 220 -3.96 -14.33 -3.29
N LYS A 221 -4.14 -14.69 -2.02
CA LYS A 221 -5.36 -14.35 -1.27
C LYS A 221 -5.27 -12.88 -0.87
N TRP A 222 -5.81 -11.99 -1.69
CA TRP A 222 -5.82 -10.57 -1.38
C TRP A 222 -6.90 -10.26 -0.34
N GLY A 223 -6.51 -9.65 0.79
CA GLY A 223 -7.46 -9.25 1.83
C GLY A 223 -8.21 -10.43 2.45
N LYS A 224 -9.50 -10.26 2.79
CA LYS A 224 -10.37 -11.27 3.45
C LYS A 224 -10.66 -12.51 2.58
N GLY A 225 -9.63 -13.17 2.04
CA GLY A 225 -9.74 -14.39 1.27
C GLY A 225 -10.38 -14.21 -0.11
N LEU A 226 -10.47 -12.99 -0.64
CA LEU A 226 -11.04 -12.76 -1.96
C LEU A 226 -10.06 -13.25 -3.03
N LYS A 227 -10.56 -14.10 -3.93
CA LYS A 227 -9.78 -14.53 -5.11
C LYS A 227 -9.64 -13.36 -6.09
N GLU A 228 -8.61 -13.39 -6.92
CA GLU A 228 -8.38 -12.38 -7.96
C GLU A 228 -9.60 -12.22 -8.88
N GLU A 229 -10.29 -13.32 -9.22
CA GLU A 229 -11.54 -13.31 -9.95
C GLU A 229 -12.67 -12.53 -9.26
N GLU A 230 -12.71 -12.56 -7.93
CA GLU A 230 -13.72 -11.85 -7.12
C GLU A 230 -13.38 -10.37 -7.01
N LEU A 231 -12.09 -10.03 -7.00
CA LEU A 231 -11.63 -8.64 -7.11
C LEU A 231 -11.93 -8.07 -8.49
N VAL A 232 -11.68 -8.80 -9.57
CA VAL A 232 -12.03 -8.38 -10.94
C VAL A 232 -13.53 -8.08 -11.02
N LYS A 233 -14.39 -8.91 -10.42
CA LYS A 233 -15.84 -8.63 -10.32
C LYS A 233 -16.17 -7.38 -9.49
N LEU A 234 -15.44 -7.11 -8.41
CA LEU A 234 -15.60 -5.87 -7.61
C LEU A 234 -15.15 -4.61 -8.36
N PHE A 235 -14.19 -4.73 -9.28
CA PHE A 235 -13.74 -3.63 -10.13
C PHE A 235 -14.60 -3.48 -11.41
N ASP A 236 -15.14 -4.57 -11.94
CA ASP A 236 -16.06 -4.57 -13.09
C ASP A 236 -17.46 -4.08 -12.72
N THR A 237 -17.92 -4.32 -11.50
CA THR A 237 -19.20 -3.76 -11.00
C THR A 237 -19.20 -2.22 -10.95
N LYS A 238 -18.03 -1.57 -10.91
CA LYS A 238 -17.91 -0.11 -11.06
C LYS A 238 -17.78 0.37 -12.52
N ARG A 239 -17.66 -0.54 -13.48
CA ARG A 239 -17.62 -0.23 -14.93
C ARG A 239 -18.99 -0.25 -15.60
N ILE A 240 -20.04 -0.73 -14.93
CA ILE A 240 -21.36 -0.97 -15.55
C ILE A 240 -22.23 0.30 -15.65
N ASP A 241 -21.90 1.40 -14.98
CA ASP A 241 -22.67 2.66 -15.09
C ASP A 241 -22.11 3.68 -16.10
N LEU A 242 -21.39 3.21 -17.12
CA LEU A 242 -21.20 3.99 -18.33
C LEU A 242 -22.03 3.36 -19.44
N THR A 243 -23.33 3.67 -19.42
CA THR A 243 -24.16 3.60 -20.62
C THR A 243 -23.43 4.36 -21.72
N SER A 244 -22.96 3.59 -22.70
CA SER A 244 -22.36 4.06 -23.94
C SER A 244 -23.30 5.03 -24.66
N PRO A 245 -22.88 6.27 -24.96
CA PRO A 245 -23.31 6.97 -26.15
C PRO A 245 -22.52 6.52 -27.39
#